data_AF-A0A069EUH0-F1
#
_entry.id   AF-A0A069EUH0-F1
#
_cell.length_a   1.000
_cell.length_b   1.000
_cell.length_c   1.000
_cell.angle_alpha   90.00
_cell.angle_beta   90.00
_cell.angle_gamma   90.00
#
_symmetry.space_group_name_H-M   'P 1'
#
loop_
_entity.id
_entity.type
_entity.pdbx_description
1 polymer ?
#
loop_
_entity_poly.entity_id
_entity_poly.type
_entity_poly.pdbx_seq_one_letter_code
_entity_poly.pdbx_strand_id
1 'polypeptide(L)'
;MTKWTREQLNPEMKHPLEQLVGVVGMLAILRYGYLFIDTDKSRTEILIWLVVGFAVIYVVEKAFKKAARYLPIVRKRFLIPVYVLLLALFLASFRVPRETVEAVRQFFGI
;
A
#
# COMPACT_ATOMS: atom_id res chain seq x y z
N MET A 1 20.32 38.16 2.42
CA MET A 1 19.18 37.30 2.82
C MET A 1 19.19 36.05 1.97
N THR A 2 19.79 34.97 2.44
CA THR A 2 19.69 33.64 1.83
C THR A 2 18.26 33.12 2.07
N LYS A 3 17.49 32.88 1.01
CA LYS A 3 16.20 32.18 1.11
C LYS A 3 16.49 30.73 1.43
N TRP A 4 16.49 30.37 2.71
CA TRP A 4 16.48 28.98 3.14
C TRP A 4 15.24 28.32 2.52
N THR A 5 15.44 27.27 1.74
CA THR A 5 14.32 26.50 1.16
C THR A 5 13.59 25.79 2.29
N ARG A 6 12.26 25.66 2.21
CA ARG A 6 11.43 25.02 3.26
C ARG A 6 11.92 23.60 3.63
N GLU A 7 12.67 22.96 2.76
CA GLU A 7 13.30 21.66 2.94
C GLU A 7 14.47 21.69 3.94
N GLN A 8 15.17 22.82 4.09
CA GLN A 8 16.22 23.01 5.10
C GLN A 8 15.65 23.32 6.49
N LEU A 9 14.40 23.79 6.57
CA LEU A 9 13.73 24.17 7.81
C LEU A 9 13.00 23.01 8.50
N ASN A 10 12.84 21.86 7.84
CA ASN A 10 12.25 20.68 8.47
C ASN A 10 12.89 19.38 7.94
N PRO A 11 13.94 18.87 8.60
CA PRO A 11 14.59 17.61 8.22
C PRO A 11 13.67 16.38 8.34
N GLU A 12 12.47 16.53 8.90
CA GLU A 12 11.48 15.45 9.05
C GLU A 12 10.36 15.46 8.01
N MET A 13 10.41 16.34 6.98
CA MET A 13 9.44 16.29 5.90
C MET A 13 9.61 14.98 5.10
N LYS A 14 8.90 13.93 5.53
CA LYS A 14 8.80 12.64 4.84
C LYS A 14 8.47 12.90 3.36
N HIS A 15 9.34 12.40 2.48
CA HIS A 15 9.24 12.62 1.04
C HIS A 15 7.79 12.36 0.58
N PRO A 16 7.15 13.24 -0.21
CA PRO A 16 5.74 13.07 -0.58
C PRO A 16 5.44 11.69 -1.21
N LEU A 17 6.39 11.10 -1.93
CA LEU A 17 6.27 9.74 -2.45
C LEU A 17 6.43 8.65 -1.36
N GLU A 18 7.20 8.88 -0.29
CA GLU A 18 7.21 7.97 0.87
C GLU A 18 5.84 7.92 1.56
N GLN A 19 5.13 9.05 1.59
CA GLN A 19 3.76 9.10 2.11
C GLN A 19 2.82 8.28 1.22
N LEU A 20 2.96 8.39 -0.10
CA LEU A 20 2.20 7.60 -1.07
C LEU A 20 2.41 6.09 -0.88
N VAL A 21 3.67 5.65 -0.75
CA VAL A 21 3.99 4.24 -0.48
C VAL A 21 3.36 3.77 0.84
N GLY A 22 3.39 4.61 1.88
CA GLY A 22 2.73 4.31 3.15
C GLY A 22 1.21 4.15 3.04
N VAL A 23 0.54 4.99 2.24
CA VAL A 23 -0.90 4.85 1.96
C VAL A 23 -1.19 3.53 1.26
N VAL A 24 -0.40 3.17 0.23
CA VAL A 24 -0.55 1.89 -0.47
C VAL A 24 -0.36 0.70 0.49
N GLY A 25 0.66 0.74 1.35
CA GLY A 25 0.91 -0.28 2.36
C GLY A 25 -0.27 -0.44 3.32
N MET A 26 -0.81 0.67 3.84
CA MET A 26 -1.98 0.65 4.73
C MET A 26 -3.22 0.05 4.04
N LEU A 27 -3.50 0.44 2.79
CA LEU A 27 -4.60 -0.12 2.03
C LEU A 27 -4.40 -1.63 1.76
N ALA A 28 -3.18 -2.06 1.46
CA ALA A 28 -2.86 -3.47 1.27
C ALA A 28 -3.10 -4.29 2.56
N ILE A 29 -2.68 -3.76 3.71
CA ILE A 29 -2.93 -4.37 5.04
C ILE A 29 -4.43 -4.55 5.28
N LEU A 30 -5.22 -3.49 5.07
CA LEU A 30 -6.67 -3.54 5.25
C LEU A 30 -7.33 -4.55 4.31
N ARG A 31 -6.94 -4.57 3.03
CA ARG A 31 -7.49 -5.53 2.06
C ARG A 31 -7.10 -6.96 2.38
N TYR A 32 -5.86 -7.18 2.82
CA TYR A 32 -5.34 -8.48 3.19
C TYR A 32 -6.03 -9.03 4.43
N GLY A 33 -6.20 -8.22 5.47
CA GLY A 33 -6.96 -8.61 6.66
C GLY A 33 -8.42 -8.97 6.34
N TYR A 34 -9.07 -8.24 5.44
CA TYR A 34 -10.43 -8.52 5.03
C TYR A 34 -10.61 -9.88 4.33
N LEU A 35 -9.60 -10.38 3.62
CA LEU A 35 -9.69 -11.68 2.93
C LEU A 35 -10.04 -12.83 3.88
N PHE A 36 -9.75 -12.69 5.18
CA PHE A 36 -9.96 -13.74 6.17
C PHE A 36 -11.33 -13.67 6.88
N ILE A 37 -12.14 -12.64 6.65
CA ILE A 37 -13.42 -12.44 7.37
C ILE A 37 -14.43 -13.55 7.04
N ASP A 38 -14.38 -14.10 5.81
CA ASP A 38 -15.30 -15.16 5.34
C ASP A 38 -14.56 -16.46 4.94
N THR A 39 -13.40 -16.74 5.53
CA THR A 39 -12.63 -17.96 5.18
C THR A 39 -12.86 -19.07 6.21
N ASP A 40 -13.09 -20.30 5.76
CA ASP A 40 -13.24 -21.51 6.60
C ASP A 40 -11.93 -22.00 7.26
N LYS A 41 -10.91 -21.15 7.36
CA LYS A 41 -9.61 -21.49 7.94
C LYS A 41 -9.67 -21.47 9.46
N SER A 42 -8.85 -22.30 10.09
CA SER A 42 -8.71 -22.27 11.55
C SER A 42 -8.09 -20.95 12.02
N ARG A 43 -8.39 -20.54 13.26
CA ARG A 43 -7.86 -19.29 13.86
C ARG A 43 -6.33 -19.25 13.82
N THR A 44 -5.67 -20.38 14.04
CA THR A 44 -4.21 -20.50 14.02
C THR A 44 -3.64 -20.31 12.61
N GLU A 45 -4.28 -20.89 11.59
CA GLU A 45 -3.85 -20.68 10.20
C GLU A 45 -4.04 -19.22 9.77
N ILE A 46 -5.17 -18.60 10.14
CA ILE A 46 -5.41 -17.17 9.89
C ILE A 46 -4.29 -16.34 10.51
N LEU A 47 -3.91 -16.63 11.76
CA LEU A 47 -2.83 -15.91 12.45
C LEU A 47 -1.48 -16.06 11.73
N ILE A 48 -1.12 -17.27 11.31
CA ILE A 48 0.12 -17.52 10.56
C ILE A 48 0.13 -16.72 9.26
N TRP A 49 -0.95 -16.80 8.49
CA TRP A 49 -1.07 -16.07 7.22
C TRP A 49 -1.03 -14.55 7.43
N LEU A 50 -1.69 -14.02 8.47
CA LEU A 50 -1.62 -12.60 8.83
C LEU A 50 -0.20 -12.16 9.13
N VAL A 51 0.53 -12.92 9.96
CA VAL A 51 1.93 -12.59 10.32
C VAL A 51 2.83 -12.60 9.07
N VAL A 52 2.74 -13.66 8.26
CA VAL A 52 3.55 -13.79 7.04
C VAL A 52 3.21 -12.68 6.04
N GLY A 53 1.92 -12.45 5.77
CA GLY A 53 1.48 -11.41 4.85
C GLY A 53 1.88 -10.01 5.30
N PHE A 54 1.72 -9.69 6.60
CA PHE A 54 2.17 -8.40 7.13
C PHE A 54 3.69 -8.23 7.06
N ALA A 55 4.46 -9.28 7.35
CA ALA A 55 5.91 -9.22 7.22
C ALA A 55 6.34 -8.93 5.77
N VAL A 56 5.71 -9.58 4.79
CA VAL A 56 5.97 -9.33 3.37
C VAL A 56 5.60 -7.89 2.99
N ILE A 57 4.38 -7.44 3.34
CA ILE A 57 3.93 -6.07 3.03
C ILE A 57 4.88 -5.04 3.65
N TYR A 58 5.30 -5.25 4.90
CA TYR A 58 6.22 -4.36 5.60
C TYR A 58 7.59 -4.26 4.92
N VAL A 59 8.18 -5.39 4.54
CA VAL A 59 9.49 -5.41 3.84
C VAL A 59 9.39 -4.69 2.50
N VAL A 60 8.33 -4.96 1.75
CA VAL A 60 8.06 -4.33 0.46
C VAL A 60 7.86 -2.81 0.62
N GLU A 61 7.03 -2.39 1.57
CA GLU A 61 6.80 -0.97 1.88
C GLU A 61 8.10 -0.25 2.24
N LYS A 62 8.96 -0.88 3.06
CA LYS A 62 10.26 -0.34 3.44
C LYS A 62 11.19 -0.17 2.24
N ALA A 63 11.24 -1.15 1.34
CA ALA A 63 12.05 -1.09 0.13
C ALA A 63 11.57 0.04 -0.80
N PHE A 64 10.26 0.15 -1.04
CA PHE A 64 9.69 1.21 -1.87
C PHE A 64 9.83 2.60 -1.26
N LYS A 65 9.70 2.75 0.06
CA LYS A 65 10.00 4.04 0.73
C LYS A 65 11.45 4.45 0.53
N LYS A 66 12.39 3.50 0.62
CA LYS A 66 13.80 3.76 0.35
C LYS A 66 14.01 4.17 -1.11
N ALA A 67 13.39 3.47 -2.07
CA ALA A 67 13.46 3.80 -3.49
C ALA A 67 12.87 5.19 -3.80
N ALA A 68 11.74 5.53 -3.16
CA ALA A 68 11.03 6.79 -3.34
C ALA A 68 11.85 8.03 -2.93
N ARG A 69 12.87 7.88 -2.08
CA ARG A 69 13.81 8.94 -1.71
C ARG A 69 14.80 9.32 -2.80
N TYR A 70 15.05 8.41 -3.74
CA TYR A 70 15.94 8.68 -4.87
C TYR A 70 15.22 9.42 -6.02
N LEU A 71 13.89 9.55 -5.93
CA LEU A 71 13.09 10.24 -6.93
C LEU A 71 12.97 11.74 -6.61
N PRO A 72 12.76 12.58 -7.64
CA PRO A 72 12.58 14.02 -7.44
C PRO A 72 11.34 14.34 -6.59
N ILE A 73 11.44 15.42 -5.81
CA ILE A 73 10.37 15.86 -4.92
C ILE A 73 9.17 16.34 -5.74
N VAL A 74 8.07 15.59 -5.67
CA VAL A 74 6.77 15.97 -6.27
C VAL A 74 5.98 16.83 -5.29
N ARG A 75 5.36 17.92 -5.74
CA ARG A 75 4.53 18.76 -4.86
C ARG A 75 3.30 17.97 -4.40
N LYS A 76 3.01 18.01 -3.10
CA LYS A 76 1.88 17.30 -2.45
C LYS A 76 0.52 17.48 -3.16
N ARG A 77 0.24 18.66 -3.70
CA ARG A 77 -1.01 18.95 -4.44
C ARG A 77 -1.24 18.04 -5.66
N PHE A 78 -0.17 17.58 -6.30
CA PHE A 78 -0.25 16.68 -7.47
C PHE A 78 -0.51 15.23 -7.05
N LEU A 79 -0.32 14.89 -5.78
CA LEU A 79 -0.60 13.54 -5.26
C LEU A 79 -2.07 13.35 -4.87
N ILE A 80 -2.83 14.43 -4.67
CA ILE A 80 -4.27 14.38 -4.35
C ILE A 80 -5.05 13.51 -5.35
N PRO A 81 -4.98 13.72 -6.68
CA PRO A 81 -5.70 12.87 -7.63
C PRO A 81 -5.21 11.42 -7.60
N VAL A 82 -3.92 11.18 -7.32
CA VAL A 82 -3.37 9.83 -7.18
C VAL A 82 -3.95 9.13 -5.94
N TYR A 83 -4.09 9.83 -4.81
CA TYR A 83 -4.72 9.30 -3.60
C TYR A 83 -6.18 8.95 -3.83
N VAL A 84 -6.93 9.80 -4.53
CA VAL A 84 -8.33 9.53 -4.88
C VAL A 84 -8.45 8.31 -5.78
N LEU A 85 -7.57 8.19 -6.79
CA LEU A 85 -7.54 7.01 -7.66
C LEU A 85 -7.20 5.74 -6.89
N LEU A 86 -6.20 5.77 -6.02
CA LEU A 86 -5.83 4.63 -5.17
C LEU A 86 -6.98 4.22 -4.25
N LEU A 87 -7.68 5.18 -3.66
CA LEU A 87 -8.86 4.90 -2.83
C LEU A 87 -9.99 4.28 -3.67
N ALA A 88 -10.26 4.80 -4.86
CA ALA A 88 -11.27 4.25 -5.77
C ALA A 88 -10.93 2.80 -6.17
N LEU A 89 -9.67 2.53 -6.54
CA LEU A 89 -9.19 1.19 -6.85
C LEU A 89 -9.28 0.25 -5.65
N PHE A 90 -8.95 0.74 -4.44
CA PHE A 90 -9.10 -0.03 -3.21
C PHE A 90 -10.57 -0.40 -2.96
N LEU A 91 -11.50 0.55 -3.06
CA LEU A 91 -12.93 0.28 -2.91
C LEU A 91 -13.44 -0.68 -4.00
N ALA A 92 -12.99 -0.51 -5.24
CA ALA A 92 -13.30 -1.42 -6.33
C ALA A 92 -12.78 -2.84 -6.05
N SER A 93 -11.62 -2.99 -5.39
CA SER A 93 -11.05 -4.29 -5.03
C SER A 93 -11.91 -5.11 -4.07
N PHE A 94 -12.85 -4.49 -3.34
CA PHE A 94 -13.85 -5.19 -2.53
C PHE A 94 -15.08 -5.61 -3.34
N ARG A 95 -15.34 -4.93 -4.46
CA ARG A 95 -16.44 -5.26 -5.38
C ARG A 95 -16.09 -6.33 -6.40
N VAL A 96 -14.82 -6.66 -6.58
CA VAL A 96 -14.39 -7.72 -7.50
C VAL A 96 -15.03 -9.05 -7.06
N PRO A 97 -15.91 -9.64 -7.89
CA PRO A 97 -16.54 -10.93 -7.58
C PRO A 97 -15.50 -12.03 -7.40
N ARG A 98 -15.77 -12.99 -6.49
CA ARG A 98 -14.87 -14.12 -6.24
C ARG A 98 -14.50 -14.88 -7.53
N GLU A 99 -15.42 -14.92 -8.49
CA GLU A 99 -15.26 -15.52 -9.82
C GLU A 99 -14.09 -14.94 -10.61
N THR A 100 -13.80 -13.64 -10.49
CA THR A 100 -12.65 -13.02 -11.17
C THR A 100 -11.33 -13.41 -10.50
N VAL A 101 -11.35 -13.66 -9.19
CA VAL A 101 -10.17 -14.14 -8.44
C VAL A 101 -9.89 -15.60 -8.79
N GLU A 102 -10.92 -16.42 -8.97
CA GLU A 102 -10.81 -17.81 -9.43
C GLU A 102 -10.34 -17.90 -10.88
N ALA A 103 -10.84 -17.04 -11.77
CA ALA A 103 -10.39 -16.96 -13.15
C ALA A 103 -8.91 -16.56 -13.25
N VAL A 104 -8.44 -15.63 -12.41
CA VAL A 104 -7.02 -15.26 -12.33
C VAL A 104 -6.19 -16.42 -11.77
N ARG A 105 -6.69 -17.14 -10.75
CA ARG A 105 -6.02 -18.36 -10.24
C ARG A 105 -5.85 -19.43 -11.31
N GLN A 106 -6.92 -19.73 -12.06
CA GLN A 106 -6.88 -20.64 -13.19
C GLN A 106 -5.94 -20.17 -14.30
N PHE A 107 -5.92 -18.86 -14.59
CA PHE A 107 -5.04 -18.29 -15.61
C PHE A 107 -3.55 -18.35 -15.24
N PHE A 108 -3.22 -18.19 -13.95
CA PHE A 108 -1.86 -18.32 -13.43
C PHE A 108 -1.47 -19.74 -13.00
N GLY A 109 -2.37 -20.72 -13.17
CA GLY A 109 -2.08 -22.14 -12.97
C GLY A 109 -1.81 -22.55 -11.51
N ILE A 110 -2.43 -21.87 -10.53
CA ILE A 110 -2.35 -22.22 -9.10
C ILE A 110 -3.71 -22.70 -8.59
#